data_AF-A0A376TW80-F1
#
_entry.id   AF-A0A376TW80-F1
#
_cell.length_a   1.000
_cell.length_b   1.000
_cell.length_c   1.000
_cell.angle_alpha   90.00
_cell.angle_beta   90.00
_cell.angle_gamma   90.00
#
_symmetry.space_group_name_H-M   'P 1'
#
loop_
_entity.id
_entity.type
_entity.pdbx_description
1 polymer ?
#
loop_
_entity_poly.entity_id
_entity_poly.type
_entity_poly.pdbx_seq_one_letter_code
_entity_poly.pdbx_strand_id
1 'polypeptide(L)'
;MPSPVKVLAEEKGLPVFQPVSLRPQENQQLVADLQADVMVVVAYGLILPKAVLEMPRLGCINVHGSLLPRWRGAAPIQRSLWAGDAETV
;
A
#
# COMPACT_ATOMS: atom_id res chain seq x y z
N MET A 1 4.30 -19.40 -0.29
CA MET A 1 2.84 -19.35 -0.05
C MET A 1 2.30 -18.03 -0.62
N PRO A 2 1.15 -17.99 -1.31
CA PRO A 2 0.56 -16.73 -1.76
C PRO A 2 0.22 -15.83 -0.56
N SER A 3 0.19 -14.52 -0.75
CA SER A 3 -0.24 -13.59 0.30
C SER A 3 -1.74 -13.73 0.56
N PRO A 4 -2.24 -13.41 1.77
CA PRO A 4 -3.68 -13.42 2.05
C PRO A 4 -4.49 -12.53 1.09
N VAL A 5 -3.93 -11.39 0.67
CA VAL A 5 -4.53 -10.48 -0.32
C VAL A 5 -4.70 -11.18 -1.67
N LYS A 6 -3.69 -11.93 -2.12
CA LYS A 6 -3.75 -12.67 -3.38
C LYS A 6 -4.84 -13.75 -3.34
N VAL A 7 -4.86 -14.56 -2.28
CA VAL A 7 -5.84 -15.64 -2.11
C VAL A 7 -7.27 -15.09 -2.20
N LEU A 8 -7.56 -14.02 -1.43
CA LEU A 8 -8.88 -13.41 -1.44
C LEU A 8 -9.25 -12.77 -2.78
N ALA A 9 -8.30 -12.12 -3.47
CA ALA A 9 -8.55 -11.53 -4.77
C ALA A 9 -8.91 -12.60 -5.83
N GLU A 10 -8.17 -13.71 -5.85
CA GLU A 10 -8.42 -14.85 -6.75
C GLU A 10 -9.79 -15.49 -6.45
N GLU A 11 -10.15 -15.69 -5.17
CA GLU A 11 -11.47 -16.19 -4.76
C GLU A 11 -12.63 -15.28 -5.22
N LYS A 12 -12.38 -13.98 -5.34
CA LYS A 12 -13.36 -12.99 -5.80
C LYS A 12 -13.29 -12.70 -7.30
N GLY A 13 -12.40 -13.38 -8.03
CA GLY A 13 -12.22 -13.17 -9.47
C GLY A 13 -11.66 -11.79 -9.83
N LEU A 14 -10.94 -11.14 -8.91
CA LEU A 14 -10.31 -9.84 -9.13
C LEU A 14 -8.95 -10.01 -9.83
N PRO A 15 -8.55 -9.12 -10.74
CA PRO A 15 -7.24 -9.17 -11.37
C PRO A 15 -6.13 -8.96 -10.32
N VAL A 16 -5.07 -9.77 -10.41
CA VAL A 16 -3.94 -9.73 -9.49
C VAL A 16 -2.66 -9.35 -10.23
N PHE A 17 -2.06 -8.23 -9.83
CA PHE A 17 -0.78 -7.74 -10.36
C PHE A 17 0.32 -7.92 -9.30
N GLN A 18 1.46 -8.51 -9.69
CA GLN A 18 2.57 -8.80 -8.77
C GLN A 18 3.93 -8.30 -9.32
N PRO A 19 4.07 -7.01 -9.67
CA PRO A 19 5.36 -6.48 -10.11
C PRO A 19 6.38 -6.57 -8.98
N VAL A 20 7.65 -6.81 -9.33
CA VAL A 20 8.76 -6.79 -8.36
C VAL A 20 9.22 -5.37 -8.01
N SER A 21 8.84 -4.38 -8.83
CA SER A 21 9.15 -2.96 -8.67
C SER A 21 8.17 -2.11 -9.46
N LEU A 22 7.77 -0.95 -8.93
CA LEU A 22 6.95 0.04 -9.64
C LEU A 22 7.78 1.12 -10.35
N ARG A 23 9.12 1.02 -10.33
CA ARG A 23 10.00 1.97 -11.01
C ARG A 23 10.05 1.79 -12.54
N PRO A 24 10.10 0.57 -13.10
CA PRO A 24 10.11 0.38 -14.55
C PRO A 24 8.84 0.94 -15.19
N GLN A 25 8.99 1.60 -16.35
CA GLN A 25 7.88 2.26 -17.05
C GLN A 25 6.78 1.28 -17.45
N GLU A 26 7.12 0.04 -17.82
CA GLU A 26 6.17 -1.03 -18.11
C GLU A 26 5.22 -1.31 -16.92
N ASN A 27 5.74 -1.31 -15.69
CA ASN A 27 4.95 -1.55 -14.49
C ASN A 27 4.13 -0.33 -14.08
N GLN A 28 4.59 0.87 -14.46
CA GLN A 28 3.81 2.09 -14.29
C GLN A 28 2.64 2.12 -15.28
N GLN A 29 2.85 1.64 -16.51
CA GLN A 29 1.79 1.56 -17.52
C GLN A 29 0.64 0.67 -17.06
N LEU A 30 0.96 -0.46 -16.39
CA LEU A 30 -0.06 -1.32 -15.76
C LEU A 30 -0.98 -0.53 -14.80
N VAL A 31 -0.44 0.43 -14.04
CA VAL A 31 -1.23 1.26 -13.12
C VAL A 31 -2.02 2.32 -13.89
N ALA A 32 -1.40 2.96 -14.89
CA ALA A 32 -2.04 3.98 -15.71
C ALA A 32 -3.24 3.43 -16.49
N ASP A 33 -3.13 2.22 -17.03
CA ASP A 33 -4.17 1.57 -17.84
C ASP A 33 -5.42 1.22 -17.02
N LEU A 34 -5.32 1.13 -15.70
CA LEU A 34 -6.47 0.92 -14.82
C LEU A 34 -7.36 2.15 -14.69
N GLN A 35 -6.87 3.34 -15.07
CA GLN A 35 -7.58 4.62 -14.99
C GLN A 35 -8.29 4.84 -13.64
N ALA A 36 -7.62 4.44 -12.56
CA ALA A 36 -8.22 4.42 -11.23
C ALA A 36 -8.54 5.84 -10.71
N ASP A 37 -9.66 5.98 -10.02
CA ASP A 37 -9.95 7.20 -9.27
C ASP A 37 -9.03 7.36 -8.07
N VAL A 38 -8.73 6.27 -7.34
CA VAL A 38 -7.91 6.28 -6.12
C VAL A 38 -7.17 4.96 -5.99
N MET A 39 -5.96 5.01 -5.42
CA MET A 39 -5.21 3.81 -5.03
C MET A 39 -5.16 3.71 -3.49
N VAL A 40 -5.69 2.61 -2.95
CA VAL A 40 -5.65 2.32 -1.52
C VAL A 40 -4.47 1.42 -1.22
N VAL A 41 -3.59 1.86 -0.31
CA VAL A 41 -2.34 1.16 0.01
C VAL A 41 -2.35 0.76 1.49
N VAL A 42 -2.21 -0.54 1.78
CA VAL A 42 -2.15 -1.05 3.16
C VAL A 42 -1.01 -2.06 3.25
N ALA A 43 -0.03 -1.81 4.11
CA ALA A 43 1.11 -2.70 4.34
C ALA A 43 1.79 -3.23 3.04
N TYR A 44 1.95 -2.36 2.04
CA TYR A 44 2.56 -2.71 0.77
C TYR A 44 4.07 -2.48 0.79
N GLY A 45 4.83 -3.47 0.32
CA GLY A 45 6.29 -3.51 0.47
C GLY A 45 7.09 -2.71 -0.56
N LEU A 46 6.47 -2.27 -1.66
CA LEU A 46 7.18 -1.49 -2.69
C LEU A 46 7.08 0.00 -2.40
N ILE A 47 8.15 0.72 -2.73
CA ILE A 47 8.13 2.18 -2.79
C ILE A 47 7.30 2.61 -4.00
N LEU A 48 6.32 3.48 -3.79
CA LEU A 48 5.56 4.13 -4.86
C LEU A 48 6.35 5.34 -5.39
N PRO A 49 6.83 5.33 -6.65
CA PRO A 49 7.45 6.50 -7.25
C PRO A 49 6.43 7.62 -7.45
N LYS A 50 6.90 8.86 -7.56
CA LYS A 50 6.05 10.04 -7.80
C LYS A 50 5.07 9.85 -8.98
N ALA A 51 5.55 9.30 -10.10
CA ALA A 51 4.71 9.03 -11.26
C ALA A 51 3.50 8.14 -10.94
N VAL A 52 3.66 7.14 -10.08
CA VAL A 52 2.55 6.26 -9.65
C VAL A 52 1.62 6.97 -8.67
N LEU A 53 2.16 7.81 -7.77
CA LEU A 53 1.36 8.59 -6.82
C LEU A 53 0.41 9.58 -7.51
N GLU A 54 0.79 10.04 -8.70
CA GLU A 54 0.05 11.04 -9.49
C GLU A 54 -0.88 10.43 -10.55
N MET A 55 -0.82 9.11 -10.77
CA MET A 55 -1.66 8.43 -11.78
C MET A 55 -3.15 8.37 -11.41
N PRO A 56 -3.54 7.95 -10.19
CA PRO A 56 -4.94 7.97 -9.81
C PRO A 56 -5.43 9.41 -9.64
N ARG A 57 -6.67 9.70 -10.06
CA ARG A 57 -7.24 11.06 -10.03
C ARG A 57 -7.21 11.72 -8.64
N LEU A 58 -7.37 10.92 -7.59
CA LEU A 58 -7.36 11.34 -6.17
C LEU A 58 -6.05 10.94 -5.45
N GLY A 59 -5.07 10.44 -6.20
CA GLY A 59 -3.79 9.96 -5.69
C GLY A 59 -3.87 8.65 -4.91
N CYS A 60 -2.90 8.45 -4.03
CA CYS A 60 -2.76 7.27 -3.19
C CYS A 60 -3.02 7.59 -1.72
N ILE A 61 -3.87 6.80 -1.07
CA ILE A 61 -4.11 6.88 0.38
C ILE A 61 -3.53 5.66 1.07
N ASN A 62 -3.01 5.86 2.28
CA ASN A 62 -2.42 4.79 3.08
C ASN A 62 -3.16 4.61 4.40
N VAL A 63 -3.45 3.35 4.75
CA VAL A 63 -3.83 2.99 6.12
C VAL A 63 -2.55 2.64 6.87
N HIS A 64 -2.24 3.45 7.87
CA HIS A 64 -1.04 3.32 8.70
C HIS A 64 -1.42 2.87 10.11
N GLY A 65 -0.65 1.95 10.68
CA GLY A 65 -0.93 1.35 11.99
C GLY A 65 -0.53 2.21 13.20
N SER A 66 -0.73 3.54 13.12
CA SER A 66 -0.54 4.44 14.25
C SER A 66 -1.28 5.76 14.07
N LEU A 67 -1.45 6.48 15.18
CA LEU A 67 -1.87 7.87 15.20
C LEU A 67 -0.72 8.78 14.76
N LEU A 68 -0.67 9.08 13.46
CA LEU A 68 0.29 10.02 12.89
C LEU A 68 0.17 11.41 13.56
N PRO A 69 1.28 12.16 13.73
CA PRO A 69 2.60 11.91 13.15
C PRO A 69 3.48 10.91 13.92
N ARG A 70 2.99 10.36 15.04
CA ARG A 70 3.74 9.41 15.87
C ARG A 70 3.87 8.05 15.17
N TRP A 71 5.02 7.40 15.36
CA TRP A 71 5.36 6.09 14.79
C TRP A 71 5.24 5.96 13.26
N ARG A 72 5.75 6.95 12.52
CA ARG A 72 6.05 6.75 11.10
C ARG A 72 7.04 5.59 10.93
N GLY A 73 6.96 4.89 9.80
CA GLY A 73 7.89 3.82 9.44
C GLY A 73 7.33 2.41 9.68
N ALA A 74 8.21 1.43 9.79
CA ALA A 74 7.86 0.04 9.51
C ALA A 74 7.22 -0.75 10.67
N ALA A 75 7.38 -0.31 11.93
CA ALA A 75 7.00 -1.11 13.11
C ALA A 75 6.18 -0.32 14.15
N PRO A 76 5.09 0.37 13.75
CA PRO A 76 4.38 1.25 14.65
C PRO A 76 3.75 0.55 15.85
N ILE A 77 3.12 -0.62 15.63
CA ILE A 77 2.43 -1.39 16.67
C ILE A 77 3.41 -1.80 17.78
N GLN A 78 4.53 -2.41 17.40
CA GLN A 78 5.53 -2.88 18.34
C GLN A 78 6.14 -1.73 19.14
N ARG A 79 6.34 -0.57 18.49
CA ARG A 79 6.97 0.60 19.12
C ARG A 79 6.04 1.34 20.07
N SER A 80 4.75 1.43 19.76
CA SER A 80 3.75 2.00 20.67
C SER A 80 3.66 1.19 21.98
N LEU A 81 3.60 -0.14 21.88
CA LEU A 81 3.62 -1.03 23.03
C LEU A 81 4.91 -0.89 23.84
N TRP A 82 6.05 -0.89 23.16
CA TRP A 82 7.35 -0.76 23.83
C TRP A 82 7.51 0.56 24.59
N ALA A 83 6.96 1.65 24.06
CA ALA A 83 7.01 2.96 24.70
C ALA A 83 5.95 3.13 25.82
N GLY A 84 5.04 2.17 25.99
CA GLY A 84 3.94 2.26 26.95
C GLY A 84 2.90 3.32 26.56
N ASP A 85 2.68 3.52 25.26
CA ASP A 85 1.66 4.46 24.79
C ASP A 85 0.27 4.02 25.30
N ALA A 86 -0.49 4.96 25.86
CA ALA A 86 -1.82 4.68 26.40
C ALA A 86 -2.87 4.36 25.32
N GLU A 87 -2.63 4.82 24.08
CA GLU A 87 -3.50 4.60 22.93
C GLU A 87 -2.68 4.51 21.62
N THR A 88 -3.17 3.69 20.69
CA THR A 88 -2.72 3.60 19.29
C THR A 88 -3.87 3.04 18.44
N VAL A 89 -3.72 3.08 17.12
CA VAL A 89 -4.55 2.33 16.16
C VAL A 89 -3.87 1.03 15.75
#